data_AF-A0A2P5X8W9-F1
#
_entry.id   AF-A0A2P5X8W9-F1
#
_cell.length_a   1.000
_cell.length_b   1.000
_cell.length_c   1.000
_cell.angle_alpha   90.00
_cell.angle_beta   90.00
_cell.angle_gamma   90.00
#
_symmetry.space_group_name_H-M   'P 1'
#
loop_
_entity.id
_entity.type
_entity.pdbx_description
1 polymer ?
#
loop_
_entity_poly.entity_id
_entity_poly.type
_entity_poly.pdbx_seq_one_letter_code
_entity_poly.pdbx_strand_id
1 'polypeptide(L)'
;MVKRVLNRNEGRVDDNLETIKKRLTVFQALSLPVINYYSEKGKLYTIKAIGTEDEIFEQVRPIFAAFENKIVLLVNFIECIITCNNGKGHPFKYPVELVHFCPGGSDRYELEGE
;
A
#
# COMPACT_ATOMS: atom_id res chain seq x y z
N MET A 1 -11.11 1.78 21.42
CA MET A 1 -11.08 3.21 21.02
C MET A 1 -11.25 4.16 22.20
N VAL A 2 -12.36 4.10 22.96
CA VAL A 2 -12.61 5.02 24.11
C VAL A 2 -11.45 5.07 25.11
N LYS A 3 -10.93 3.90 25.54
CA LYS A 3 -9.76 3.82 26.44
C LYS A 3 -8.52 4.57 25.89
N ARG A 4 -8.29 4.52 24.58
CA ARG A 4 -7.15 5.21 23.94
C ARG A 4 -7.30 6.73 23.91
N VAL A 5 -8.54 7.24 23.85
CA VAL A 5 -8.78 8.70 23.83
C VAL A 5 -8.66 9.27 25.24
N LEU A 6 -9.23 8.59 26.24
CA LEU A 6 -9.15 9.02 27.64
C LEU A 6 -7.73 9.04 28.20
N ASN A 7 -6.84 8.15 27.71
CA ASN A 7 -5.46 8.06 28.20
C ASN A 7 -4.49 9.05 27.53
N ARG A 8 -4.93 9.92 26.62
CA ARG A 8 -4.04 10.84 25.89
C ARG A 8 -3.45 11.92 26.80
N ASN A 9 -4.21 12.40 27.80
CA ASN A 9 -3.77 13.41 28.78
C ASN A 9 -3.09 14.64 28.14
N GLU A 10 -3.49 15.02 26.92
CA GLU A 10 -2.92 16.13 26.13
C GLU A 10 -3.49 17.51 26.53
N GLY A 11 -4.18 17.63 27.67
CA GLY A 11 -4.80 18.88 28.12
C GLY A 11 -6.06 19.29 27.33
N ARG A 12 -6.66 18.35 26.60
CA ARG A 12 -7.86 18.55 25.81
C ARG A 12 -9.13 18.56 26.68
N VAL A 13 -9.87 19.67 26.65
CA VAL A 13 -11.09 19.87 27.45
C VAL A 13 -12.24 18.96 26.99
N ASP A 14 -12.17 18.46 25.76
CA ASP A 14 -13.19 17.68 25.08
C ASP A 14 -13.01 16.16 25.20
N ASP A 15 -11.99 15.68 25.90
CA ASP A 15 -11.74 14.25 26.19
C ASP A 15 -12.65 13.71 27.31
N ASN A 16 -13.95 13.97 27.19
CA ASN A 16 -14.98 13.47 28.09
C ASN A 16 -15.80 12.35 27.44
N LEU A 17 -16.40 11.49 28.26
CA LEU A 17 -17.13 10.31 27.79
C LEU A 17 -18.30 10.68 26.86
N GLU A 18 -18.97 11.79 27.12
CA GLU A 18 -20.13 12.25 26.35
C GLU A 18 -19.72 12.70 24.94
N THR A 19 -18.65 13.50 24.83
CA THR A 19 -18.09 13.96 23.56
C THR A 19 -17.55 12.81 22.74
N ILE A 20 -16.88 11.84 23.37
CA ILE A 20 -16.37 10.65 22.67
C ILE A 20 -17.53 9.85 22.07
N LYS A 21 -18.63 9.64 22.81
CA LYS A 21 -19.83 8.97 22.29
C LYS A 21 -20.42 9.75 21.12
N LYS A 22 -20.61 11.07 21.26
CA LYS A 22 -21.11 11.93 20.16
C LYS A 22 -20.25 11.80 18.90
N ARG A 23 -18.93 11.82 19.04
CA ARG A 23 -17.99 11.65 17.91
C ARG A 23 -18.14 10.31 17.22
N LEU A 24 -18.29 9.22 17.98
CA LEU A 24 -18.49 7.89 17.41
C LEU A 24 -19.83 7.79 16.67
N THR A 25 -20.90 8.38 17.21
CA THR A 25 -22.20 8.45 16.53
C THR A 25 -22.09 9.24 15.21
N VAL A 26 -21.44 10.40 15.22
CA VAL A 26 -21.25 11.23 14.02
C VAL A 26 -20.38 10.50 12.99
N PHE A 27 -19.30 9.83 13.42
CA PHE A 27 -18.47 9.02 12.55
C PHE A 27 -19.28 7.90 11.88
N GLN A 28 -20.14 7.20 12.63
CA GLN A 28 -21.02 6.18 12.07
C GLN A 28 -22.00 6.76 11.05
N ALA A 29 -22.60 7.91 11.35
CA ALA A 29 -23.58 8.53 10.45
C ALA A 29 -22.97 9.09 9.16
N LEU A 30 -21.79 9.72 9.24
CA LEU A 30 -21.22 10.50 8.13
C LEU A 30 -20.05 9.82 7.43
N SER A 31 -19.20 9.10 8.16
CA SER A 31 -17.98 8.50 7.60
C SER A 31 -18.21 7.10 7.04
N LEU A 32 -19.14 6.30 7.59
CA LEU A 32 -19.44 4.97 7.03
C LEU A 32 -19.94 5.00 5.58
N PRO A 33 -20.82 5.93 5.16
CA PRO A 33 -21.23 6.03 3.75
C PRO A 33 -20.05 6.29 2.81
N VAL A 34 -19.08 7.11 3.24
CA VAL A 34 -17.87 7.41 2.47
C VAL A 34 -16.98 6.17 2.36
N ILE A 35 -16.81 5.43 3.45
CA ILE A 35 -16.06 4.16 3.46
C ILE A 35 -16.70 3.16 2.49
N ASN A 36 -18.02 3.00 2.53
CA ASN A 36 -18.75 2.11 1.62
C ASN A 36 -18.55 2.52 0.15
N TYR A 37 -18.64 3.82 -0.15
CA TYR A 37 -18.40 4.33 -1.50
C TYR A 37 -17.00 3.99 -2.05
N TYR A 38 -15.95 4.11 -1.24
CA TYR A 38 -14.59 3.74 -1.67
C TYR A 38 -14.35 2.23 -1.68
N SER A 39 -15.08 1.48 -0.85
CA SER A 39 -15.08 0.01 -0.87
C SER A 39 -15.62 -0.52 -2.19
N GLU A 40 -16.73 0.02 -2.69
CA GLU A 40 -17.33 -0.36 -3.98
C GLU A 40 -16.39 -0.07 -5.16
N LYS A 41 -15.54 0.95 -5.04
CA LYS A 41 -14.55 1.31 -6.06
C LYS A 41 -13.26 0.49 -6.01
N GLY A 42 -13.11 -0.42 -5.05
CA GLY A 42 -11.89 -1.22 -4.89
C GLY A 42 -10.65 -0.39 -4.52
N LYS A 43 -10.84 0.81 -3.95
CA LYS A 43 -9.73 1.70 -3.54
C LYS A 43 -9.48 1.70 -2.03
N LEU A 44 -10.29 0.96 -1.28
CA LEU A 44 -10.22 0.90 0.18
C LEU A 44 -9.35 -0.28 0.63
N TYR A 45 -8.35 -0.01 1.45
CA TYR A 45 -7.58 -1.02 2.18
C TYR A 45 -7.92 -0.91 3.67
N THR A 46 -8.38 -2.02 4.27
CA THR A 46 -8.81 -2.05 5.67
C THR A 46 -7.77 -2.79 6.52
N ILE A 47 -7.30 -2.16 7.58
CA ILE A 47 -6.29 -2.69 8.50
C ILE A 47 -6.86 -2.73 9.92
N LYS A 48 -6.62 -3.81 10.64
CA LYS A 48 -7.08 -3.95 12.04
C LYS A 48 -6.15 -3.16 12.97
N ALA A 49 -6.63 -2.02 13.47
CA ALA A 49 -5.87 -1.16 14.39
C ALA A 49 -5.85 -1.67 15.86
N ILE A 50 -5.76 -2.98 16.07
CA ILE A 50 -5.75 -3.64 17.39
C ILE A 50 -4.37 -4.28 17.58
N GLY A 51 -3.71 -4.00 18.70
CA GLY A 51 -2.35 -4.45 18.99
C GLY A 51 -1.42 -3.30 19.34
N THR A 52 -0.12 -3.61 19.26
CA THR A 52 1.00 -2.68 19.40
C THR A 52 1.20 -1.85 18.14
N GLU A 53 2.00 -0.78 18.23
CA GLU A 53 2.32 0.07 17.08
C GLU A 53 3.09 -0.71 16.00
N ASP A 54 4.10 -1.48 16.40
CA ASP A 54 4.94 -2.27 15.49
C ASP A 54 4.11 -3.29 14.68
N GLU A 55 3.20 -4.02 15.33
CA GLU A 55 2.32 -4.99 14.66
C GLU A 55 1.39 -4.33 13.63
N ILE A 56 0.94 -3.11 13.91
CA ILE A 56 0.09 -2.35 12.98
C ILE A 56 0.95 -1.82 11.84
N PHE A 57 2.15 -1.33 12.12
CA PHE A 57 3.08 -0.80 11.13
C PHE A 57 3.50 -1.88 10.12
N GLU A 58 3.80 -3.09 10.59
CA GLU A 58 4.14 -4.23 9.71
C GLU A 58 2.98 -4.65 8.81
N GLN A 59 1.73 -4.43 9.21
CA GLN A 59 0.57 -4.63 8.32
C GLN A 59 0.42 -3.53 7.27
N VAL A 60 0.83 -2.30 7.59
CA VAL A 60 0.70 -1.13 6.70
C VAL A 60 1.79 -1.13 5.62
N ARG A 61 3.04 -1.45 6.00
CA ARG A 61 4.22 -1.42 5.14
C ARG A 61 4.04 -2.13 3.77
N PRO A 62 3.56 -3.39 3.69
CA PRO A 62 3.44 -4.08 2.40
C PRO A 62 2.41 -3.45 1.47
N ILE A 63 1.37 -2.79 2.00
CA ILE A 63 0.35 -2.11 1.20
C ILE A 63 1.01 -0.96 0.44
N PHE A 64 1.81 -0.14 1.11
CA PHE A 64 2.52 0.98 0.48
C PHE A 64 3.60 0.51 -0.50
N ALA A 65 4.38 -0.51 -0.13
CA ALA A 65 5.41 -1.08 -1.01
C ALA A 65 4.83 -1.58 -2.36
N ALA A 66 3.63 -2.17 -2.34
CA ALA A 66 2.94 -2.59 -3.56
C ALA A 66 2.59 -1.42 -4.51
N PHE A 67 2.39 -0.21 -3.98
CA PHE A 67 2.16 0.98 -4.79
C PHE A 67 3.45 1.57 -5.35
N GLU A 68 4.55 1.51 -4.61
CA GLU A 68 5.88 1.95 -5.07
C GLU A 68 6.35 1.11 -6.26
N ASN A 69 6.15 -0.21 -6.20
CA ASN A 69 6.52 -1.12 -7.28
C ASN A 69 5.80 -0.82 -8.60
N LYS A 70 4.55 -0.35 -8.58
CA LYS A 70 3.82 0.04 -9.81
C LYS A 70 4.46 1.23 -10.51
N ILE A 71 4.97 2.20 -9.75
CA ILE A 71 5.64 3.38 -10.31
C ILE A 71 7.00 2.98 -10.88
N VAL A 72 7.78 2.20 -10.13
CA VAL A 72 9.11 1.71 -10.55
C VAL A 72 9.00 0.82 -11.79
N LEU A 73 8.02 -0.08 -11.86
CA LEU A 73 7.77 -0.92 -13.04
C LEU A 73 7.46 -0.10 -14.29
N LEU A 74 6.66 0.97 -14.15
CA LEU A 74 6.25 1.79 -15.29
C LEU A 74 7.41 2.66 -15.80
N VAL A 75 8.23 3.19 -14.90
CA VAL A 75 9.46 3.93 -15.25
C VAL A 75 10.48 2.99 -15.91
N ASN A 76 10.72 1.82 -15.32
CA ASN A 76 11.64 0.81 -15.88
C ASN A 76 11.15 0.28 -17.23
N PHE A 77 9.84 0.13 -17.42
CA PHE A 77 9.27 -0.30 -18.71
C PHE A 77 9.47 0.75 -19.80
N ILE A 78 9.31 2.04 -19.48
CA ILE A 78 9.59 3.13 -20.42
C ILE A 78 11.09 3.19 -20.76
N GLU A 79 11.97 3.06 -19.76
CA GLU A 79 13.42 3.00 -20.00
C GLU A 79 13.83 1.79 -20.85
N CYS A 80 13.21 0.63 -20.62
CA CYS A 80 13.39 -0.57 -21.45
C CYS A 80 12.95 -0.34 -22.90
N ILE A 81 11.79 0.30 -23.13
CA ILE A 81 11.34 0.66 -24.49
C ILE A 81 12.32 1.63 -25.15
N ILE A 82 12.80 2.64 -24.43
CA ILE A 82 13.76 3.64 -24.96
C ILE A 82 15.09 2.98 -25.31
N THR A 83 15.63 2.11 -24.45
CA THR A 83 16.92 1.43 -24.67
C THR A 83 16.86 0.40 -25.79
N CYS A 84 15.76 -0.35 -25.91
CA CYS A 84 15.50 -1.27 -27.03
C CYS A 84 15.39 -0.54 -28.37
N ASN A 85 14.71 0.60 -28.44
CA ASN A 85 14.63 1.40 -29.68
C ASN A 85 15.99 1.99 -30.11
N ASN A 86 16.94 2.11 -29.19
CA ASN A 86 18.29 2.61 -29.44
C ASN A 86 19.33 1.50 -29.66
N GLY A 87 18.92 0.22 -29.69
CA GLY A 87 19.80 -0.91 -30.03
C GLY A 87 20.89 -1.23 -28.99
N LYS A 88 20.77 -0.78 -27.74
CA LYS A 88 21.72 -1.09 -26.66
C LYS A 88 21.14 -2.19 -25.76
N GLY A 89 21.84 -3.31 -25.63
CA GLY A 89 21.47 -4.40 -24.71
C GLY A 89 21.43 -3.94 -23.25
N HIS A 90 20.56 -4.56 -22.47
CA HIS A 90 20.20 -4.11 -21.12
C HIS A 90 21.06 -4.78 -20.02
N PRO A 91 21.50 -4.06 -18.97
CA PRO A 91 22.20 -4.64 -17.83
C PRO A 91 21.33 -4.88 -16.58
N PHE A 92 20.01 -4.63 -16.60
CA PHE A 92 19.22 -4.76 -15.36
C PHE A 92 18.83 -6.21 -15.04
N LYS A 93 19.23 -6.64 -13.84
CA LYS A 93 18.65 -7.78 -13.13
C LYS A 93 17.40 -7.30 -12.36
N TYR A 94 16.22 -7.70 -12.81
CA TYR A 94 14.99 -7.51 -12.04
C TYR A 94 14.94 -8.51 -10.88
N PRO A 95 14.33 -8.18 -9.73
CA PRO A 95 14.01 -9.18 -8.73
C PRO A 95 13.09 -10.25 -9.33
N VAL A 96 13.39 -11.50 -9.00
CA VAL A 96 13.02 -12.77 -9.64
C VAL A 96 11.52 -13.07 -9.82
N GLU A 97 10.59 -12.27 -9.30
CA GLU A 97 9.15 -12.54 -9.44
C GLU A 97 8.47 -11.88 -10.66
N LEU A 98 9.19 -11.05 -11.42
CA LEU A 98 8.66 -10.36 -12.60
C LEU A 98 9.43 -10.74 -13.88
N VAL A 99 9.49 -12.05 -14.16
CA VAL A 99 10.07 -12.58 -15.40
C VAL A 99 9.00 -13.27 -16.25
N HIS A 100 8.03 -12.52 -16.77
CA HIS A 100 7.44 -12.86 -18.07
C HIS A 100 6.55 -11.74 -18.58
N PHE A 101 7.06 -10.96 -19.54
CA PHE A 101 6.34 -10.64 -20.78
C PHE A 101 7.24 -9.77 -21.68
N CYS A 102 8.03 -10.42 -22.54
CA CYS A 102 8.53 -9.77 -23.75
C CYS A 102 7.86 -10.50 -24.93
N PRO A 103 6.86 -9.89 -25.59
CA PRO A 103 6.22 -10.48 -26.76
C PRO A 103 7.18 -10.36 -27.93
N GLY A 104 8.12 -11.30 -28.09
CA GLY A 104 8.99 -11.35 -29.27
C GLY A 104 10.40 -11.92 -29.10
N GLY A 105 10.78 -12.49 -27.95
CA GLY A 105 12.10 -13.09 -27.77
C GLY A 105 12.01 -14.52 -27.25
N SER A 106 12.27 -15.50 -28.11
CA SER A 106 12.61 -16.84 -27.67
C SER A 106 14.01 -16.77 -27.09
N ASP A 107 14.20 -16.85 -25.77
CA ASP A 107 15.47 -17.34 -25.24
C ASP A 107 15.27 -18.04 -23.89
N ARG A 108 15.71 -19.30 -23.91
CA ARG A 108 15.93 -20.20 -22.79
C ARG A 108 17.01 -19.59 -21.91
N TYR A 109 16.80 -19.49 -20.60
CA TYR A 109 17.90 -19.27 -19.66
C TYR A 109 18.22 -20.59 -18.96
N GLU A 110 19.41 -21.09 -19.27
CA GLU A 110 20.07 -22.20 -18.59
C GLU A 110 20.41 -21.76 -17.15
N LEU A 111 20.02 -22.58 -16.18
CA LEU A 111 20.29 -22.36 -14.77
C LEU A 111 21.75 -22.74 -14.50
N GLU A 112 22.65 -21.77 -14.50
CA GLU A 112 23.96 -21.95 -13.86
C GLU A 112 23.78 -21.65 -12.36
N GLY A 113 23.91 -22.69 -11.55
CA GLY A 113 24.04 -22.59 -10.11
C GLY A 113 25.48 -22.32 -9.72
N GLU A 114 25.65 -21.60 -8.61
CA GLU A 114 26.72 -21.73 -7.61
C GLU A 114 26.18 -21.16 -6.27
#